data_AF-A0A2E4W7B6-F1
#
_entry.id   AF-A0A2E4W7B6-F1
#
_cell.length_a   1.000
_cell.length_b   1.000
_cell.length_c   1.000
_cell.angle_alpha   90.00
_cell.angle_beta   90.00
_cell.angle_gamma   90.00
#
_symmetry.space_group_name_H-M   'P 1'
#
loop_
_entity.id
_entity.type
_entity.pdbx_description
1 polymer ?
#
loop_
_entity_poly.entity_id
_entity_poly.type
_entity_poly.pdbx_seq_one_letter_code
_entity_poly.pdbx_strand_id
1 'polypeptide(L)'
;MKKVIELHVGLTSRHETMSRNDGKPIKSFIFGDGVENPLDWENHRKVAQEWIDAQEWQLFEPFNVEVIVYVTGLVALTTSFLYCWSKTKPTPFKLTLMHYNIKTGQYEAEKWA
;
A
#
# COMPACT_ATOMS: atom_id res chain seq x y z
N MET A 1 14.45 -18.59 -11.21
CA MET A 1 13.92 -17.34 -10.62
C MET A 1 12.91 -17.71 -9.56
N LYS A 2 13.01 -17.17 -8.34
CA LYS A 2 11.97 -17.38 -7.32
C LYS A 2 10.66 -16.72 -7.81
N LYS A 3 9.52 -17.40 -7.66
CA LYS A 3 8.20 -16.84 -7.97
C LYS A 3 7.97 -15.63 -7.05
N VAL A 4 7.50 -14.52 -7.62
CA VAL A 4 7.13 -13.31 -6.89
C VAL A 4 5.62 -13.32 -6.65
N ILE A 5 5.19 -13.04 -5.44
CA ILE A 5 3.78 -12.83 -5.09
C ILE A 5 3.54 -11.33 -4.98
N GLU A 6 2.58 -10.82 -5.74
CA GLU A 6 2.18 -9.41 -5.70
C GLU A 6 0.97 -9.24 -4.78
N LEU A 7 1.12 -8.43 -3.74
CA LEU A 7 0.02 -8.01 -2.86
C LEU A 7 -0.42 -6.59 -3.23
N HIS A 8 -1.59 -6.46 -3.85
CA HIS A 8 -2.13 -5.17 -4.28
C HIS A 8 -3.08 -4.61 -3.24
N VAL A 9 -2.79 -3.41 -2.74
CA VAL A 9 -3.58 -2.75 -1.69
C VAL A 9 -3.70 -1.26 -1.96
N GLY A 10 -4.90 -0.70 -1.77
CA GLY A 10 -5.11 0.74 -1.82
C GLY A 10 -4.80 1.40 -0.49
N LEU A 11 -4.37 2.66 -0.51
CA LEU A 11 -4.17 3.40 0.74
C LEU A 11 -5.52 3.66 1.42
N THR A 12 -6.50 4.16 0.67
CA THR A 12 -7.90 4.34 1.10
C THR A 12 -8.80 4.12 -0.10
N SER A 13 -10.05 3.73 0.13
CA SER A 13 -11.09 3.49 -0.88
C SER A 13 -11.85 4.75 -1.30
N ARG A 14 -11.50 5.93 -0.77
CA ARG A 14 -12.30 7.15 -0.95
C ARG A 14 -12.27 7.64 -2.42
N HIS A 15 -13.45 7.60 -3.04
CA HIS A 15 -13.93 8.28 -4.24
C HIS A 15 -14.15 7.51 -5.54
N GLU A 16 -13.46 6.40 -5.84
CA GLU A 16 -13.74 5.61 -7.06
C GLU A 16 -13.34 4.15 -6.86
N THR A 17 -13.87 3.25 -7.69
CA THR A 17 -13.37 1.87 -7.76
C THR A 17 -11.94 1.88 -8.31
N MET A 18 -10.95 1.93 -7.43
CA MET A 18 -9.55 1.89 -7.82
C MET A 18 -9.28 0.58 -8.57
N SER A 19 -8.69 0.69 -9.76
CA SER A 19 -8.39 -0.45 -10.62
C SER A 19 -6.93 -0.44 -11.01
N ARG A 20 -6.34 -1.63 -11.06
CA ARG A 20 -5.01 -1.89 -11.59
C ARG A 20 -4.98 -1.57 -13.09
N ASN A 21 -3.78 -1.38 -13.64
CA ASN A 21 -3.59 -1.17 -15.08
C ASN A 21 -4.02 -2.39 -15.93
N ASP A 22 -4.15 -3.59 -15.35
CA ASP A 22 -4.70 -4.79 -16.00
C ASP A 22 -6.25 -4.88 -15.87
N GLY A 23 -6.91 -3.80 -15.43
CA GLY A 23 -8.37 -3.70 -15.32
C GLY A 23 -8.97 -4.41 -14.10
N LYS A 24 -8.16 -5.06 -13.26
CA LYS A 24 -8.67 -5.72 -12.04
C LYS A 24 -8.89 -4.71 -10.91
N PRO A 25 -9.99 -4.82 -10.15
CA PRO A 25 -10.25 -3.92 -9.04
C PRO A 25 -9.29 -4.19 -7.87
N ILE A 26 -8.94 -3.12 -7.15
CA ILE A 26 -8.26 -3.18 -5.86
C ILE A 26 -9.32 -3.35 -4.79
N LYS A 27 -9.24 -4.45 -4.04
CA LYS A 27 -10.28 -4.86 -3.08
C LYS A 27 -9.88 -4.72 -1.61
N SER A 28 -8.59 -4.48 -1.35
CA SER A 28 -8.05 -4.36 0.00
C SER A 28 -7.51 -2.95 0.20
N PHE A 29 -7.72 -2.39 1.39
CA PHE A 29 -7.34 -1.03 1.74
C PHE A 29 -6.74 -0.96 3.13
N ILE A 30 -5.69 -0.16 3.31
CA ILE A 30 -4.99 -0.02 4.60
C ILE A 30 -5.82 0.79 5.58
N PHE A 31 -6.35 1.93 5.15
CA PHE A 31 -7.07 2.89 6.00
C PHE A 31 -8.59 2.87 5.81
N GLY A 32 -9.12 1.92 5.03
CA GLY A 32 -10.55 1.79 4.75
C GLY A 32 -11.17 3.03 4.08
N ASP A 33 -12.44 3.26 4.41
CA ASP A 33 -13.31 4.26 3.80
C ASP A 33 -13.34 5.54 4.65
N GLY A 34 -12.71 6.62 4.13
CA GLY A 34 -12.81 7.94 4.74
C GLY A 34 -11.84 8.18 5.90
N VAL A 35 -11.15 9.32 5.83
CA VAL A 35 -10.29 9.82 6.91
C VAL A 35 -10.86 11.16 7.36
N GLU A 36 -11.44 11.18 8.55
CA GLU A 36 -12.10 12.37 9.11
C GLU A 36 -11.11 13.47 9.47
N ASN A 37 -10.01 13.09 10.14
CA ASN A 37 -8.91 13.97 10.47
C ASN A 37 -7.62 13.50 9.76
N PRO A 38 -7.24 14.11 8.63
CA PRO A 38 -6.03 13.75 7.90
C PRO A 38 -4.72 13.97 8.65
N LEU A 39 -4.74 14.67 9.79
CA LEU A 39 -3.53 14.96 10.59
C LEU A 39 -3.47 14.15 11.87
N ASP A 40 -4.30 13.12 12.01
CA ASP A 40 -4.26 12.20 13.15
C ASP A 40 -3.13 11.16 12.99
N TRP A 41 -1.90 11.66 13.08
CA TRP A 41 -0.68 10.87 12.88
C TRP A 41 -0.58 9.65 13.79
N GLU A 42 -1.07 9.77 15.03
CA GLU A 42 -1.02 8.69 16.01
C GLU A 42 -1.93 7.54 15.57
N ASN A 43 -3.20 7.86 15.27
CA ASN A 43 -4.14 6.86 14.79
C ASN A 43 -3.72 6.27 13.45
N HIS A 44 -3.22 7.08 12.51
CA HIS A 44 -2.77 6.59 11.21
C HIS A 44 -1.59 5.62 11.34
N ARG A 45 -0.64 5.88 12.23
CA ARG A 45 0.46 4.94 12.48
C ARG A 45 -0.03 3.66 13.13
N LYS A 46 -0.99 3.76 14.07
CA LYS A 46 -1.62 2.60 14.69
C LYS A 46 -2.28 1.70 13.65
N VAL A 47 -3.15 2.25 12.81
CA VAL A 47 -3.85 1.51 11.74
C VAL A 47 -2.86 0.89 10.75
N ALA A 48 -1.83 1.64 10.34
CA ALA A 48 -0.79 1.11 9.45
C ALA A 48 -0.02 -0.05 10.09
N GLN A 49 0.33 0.04 11.37
CA GLN A 49 1.02 -1.02 12.07
C GLN A 49 0.13 -2.25 12.24
N GLU A 50 -1.13 -2.07 12.64
CA GLU A 50 -2.11 -3.16 12.76
C GLU A 50 -2.29 -3.88 11.41
N TRP A 51 -2.37 -3.14 10.29
CA TRP A 51 -2.44 -3.75 8.97
C TRP A 51 -1.19 -4.56 8.63
N ILE A 52 0.01 -4.05 8.92
CA ILE A 52 1.28 -4.76 8.69
C ILE A 52 1.33 -6.02 9.54
N ASP A 53 0.98 -5.95 10.81
CA ASP A 53 1.06 -7.08 11.75
C ASP A 53 0.01 -8.16 11.45
N ALA A 54 -1.13 -7.78 10.88
CA ALA A 54 -2.19 -8.70 10.48
C ALA A 54 -1.85 -9.52 9.24
N GLN A 55 -0.81 -9.16 8.48
CA GLN A 55 -0.40 -9.97 7.35
C GLN A 55 0.36 -11.20 7.87
N GLU A 56 -0.07 -12.38 7.42
CA GLU A 56 0.59 -13.64 7.75
C GLU A 56 1.87 -13.82 6.91
N TRP A 57 2.84 -12.93 7.11
CA TRP A 57 4.07 -12.83 6.31
C TRP A 57 4.81 -14.16 6.15
N GLN A 58 4.78 -15.01 7.18
CA GLN A 58 5.38 -16.34 7.21
C GLN A 58 4.79 -17.30 6.17
N LEU A 59 3.52 -17.12 5.77
CA LEU A 59 2.87 -17.99 4.77
C LEU A 59 3.39 -17.73 3.35
N PHE A 60 4.10 -16.63 3.15
CA PHE A 60 4.70 -16.31 1.86
C PHE A 60 6.11 -16.88 1.70
N GLU A 61 6.71 -17.53 2.69
CA GLU A 61 7.98 -18.24 2.48
C GLU A 61 7.77 -19.48 1.59
N PRO A 62 8.71 -19.82 0.68
CA PRO A 62 10.01 -19.19 0.41
C PRO A 62 9.98 -18.13 -0.72
N PHE A 63 8.80 -17.57 -1.03
CA PHE A 63 8.60 -16.63 -2.13
C PHE A 63 9.14 -15.24 -1.80
N ASN A 64 9.48 -14.49 -2.84
CA ASN A 64 9.67 -13.04 -2.70
C ASN A 64 8.28 -12.40 -2.81
N VAL A 65 7.98 -11.44 -1.94
CA VAL A 65 6.70 -10.73 -1.97
C VAL A 65 6.96 -9.28 -2.34
N GLU A 66 6.14 -8.76 -3.24
CA GLU A 66 6.08 -7.36 -3.57
C GLU A 66 4.75 -6.79 -3.10
N VAL A 67 4.81 -5.88 -2.12
CA VAL A 67 3.65 -5.11 -1.66
C VAL A 67 3.52 -3.88 -2.55
N ILE A 68 2.42 -3.82 -3.30
CA ILE A 68 2.12 -2.78 -4.27
C ILE A 68 1.01 -1.90 -3.69
N VAL A 69 1.38 -0.72 -3.21
CA VAL A 69 0.47 0.22 -2.55
C VAL A 69 0.03 1.29 -3.52
N TYR A 70 -1.27 1.37 -3.79
CA TYR A 70 -1.87 2.40 -4.62
C TYR A 70 -2.17 3.61 -3.75
N VAL A 71 -1.33 4.63 -3.88
CA VAL A 71 -1.42 5.82 -3.04
C VAL A 71 -2.54 6.73 -3.48
N THR A 72 -3.09 7.46 -2.52
CA THR A 72 -4.03 8.56 -2.76
C THR A 72 -3.35 9.88 -2.41
N GLY A 73 -3.97 11.01 -2.77
CA GLY A 73 -3.43 12.35 -2.48
C GLY A 73 -3.29 12.71 -1.00
N LEU A 74 -3.64 11.81 -0.07
CA LEU A 74 -3.55 12.03 1.37
C LEU A 74 -2.13 11.72 1.88
N VAL A 75 -1.26 12.72 1.79
CA VAL A 75 0.16 12.63 2.17
C VAL A 75 0.38 12.07 3.58
N ALA A 76 -0.49 12.41 4.54
CA ALA A 76 -0.34 11.98 5.92
C ALA A 76 -0.52 10.46 6.11
N LEU A 77 -1.40 9.83 5.34
CA LEU A 77 -1.59 8.38 5.35
C LEU A 77 -0.37 7.68 4.75
N THR A 78 0.08 8.14 3.59
CA THR A 78 1.28 7.60 2.92
C THR A 78 2.49 7.70 3.85
N THR A 79 2.66 8.85 4.49
CA THR A 79 3.78 9.10 5.41
C THR A 79 3.70 8.21 6.65
N SER A 80 2.51 8.03 7.23
CA SER A 80 2.31 7.15 8.40
C SER A 80 2.57 5.68 8.06
N PHE A 81 2.10 5.23 6.90
CA PHE A 81 2.39 3.88 6.40
C PHE A 81 3.89 3.66 6.19
N LEU A 82 4.57 4.57 5.48
CA LEU A 82 6.00 4.47 5.22
C LEU A 82 6.83 4.50 6.52
N TYR A 83 6.40 5.29 7.50
CA TYR A 83 7.00 5.29 8.83
C TYR A 83 6.94 3.88 9.45
N CYS A 84 5.77 3.26 9.55
CA CYS A 84 5.63 1.91 10.14
C CYS A 84 6.37 0.85 9.31
N TRP A 85 6.24 0.87 7.98
CA TRP A 85 6.96 -0.03 7.07
C TRP A 85 8.47 0.01 7.28
N SER A 86 9.04 1.21 7.40
CA SER A 86 10.48 1.42 7.62
C SER A 86 10.98 0.86 8.95
N LYS A 87 10.10 0.69 9.94
CA LYS A 87 10.42 0.18 11.28
C LYS A 87 10.31 -1.34 11.33
N THR A 88 9.30 -1.93 10.70
CA THR A 88 9.12 -3.39 10.68
C THR A 88 10.14 -4.07 9.76
N LYS A 89 10.48 -3.44 8.62
CA LYS A 89 11.35 -4.00 7.56
C LYS A 89 11.11 -5.50 7.34
N PRO A 90 9.91 -5.92 6.90
CA PRO A 90 9.71 -7.31 6.58
C PRO A 90 10.69 -7.67 5.45
N THR A 91 11.61 -8.62 5.70
CA THR A 91 12.48 -9.22 4.67
C THR A 91 11.95 -10.62 4.33
N PRO A 92 11.87 -11.04 3.06
CA PRO A 92 12.40 -10.43 1.84
C PRO A 92 11.32 -9.67 1.02
N PHE A 93 10.70 -8.66 1.60
CA PHE A 93 9.56 -7.97 0.99
C PHE A 93 10.02 -6.70 0.27
N LYS A 94 9.61 -6.54 -0.99
CA LYS A 94 9.77 -5.30 -1.75
C LYS A 94 8.52 -4.46 -1.56
N LEU A 95 8.68 -3.15 -1.46
CA LEU A 95 7.58 -2.18 -1.48
C LEU A 95 7.63 -1.38 -2.77
N THR A 96 6.47 -1.23 -3.43
CA THR A 96 6.29 -0.38 -4.60
C THR A 96 5.09 0.54 -4.36
N LEU A 97 5.29 1.85 -4.52
CA LEU A 97 4.21 2.83 -4.47
C LEU A 97 3.71 3.12 -5.89
N MET A 98 2.40 3.04 -6.09
CA MET A 98 1.72 3.29 -7.37
C MET A 98 0.94 4.60 -7.28
N HIS A 99 1.31 5.58 -8.09
CA HIS A 99 0.72 6.92 -8.11
C HIS A 99 -0.16 7.10 -9.34
N TYR A 100 -1.37 7.62 -9.18
CA TYR A 100 -2.27 7.86 -10.32
C TYR A 100 -1.79 9.06 -11.15
N ASN A 101 -1.51 8.82 -12.43
CA ASN A 101 -1.13 9.86 -13.37
C ASN A 101 -2.37 10.28 -14.20
N ILE A 102 -2.90 11.47 -13.90
CA ILE A 102 -4.08 12.03 -14.54
C ILE A 102 -3.88 12.24 -16.05
N LYS A 103 -2.64 12.48 -16.51
CA LYS A 103 -2.37 12.69 -17.94
C LYS A 103 -2.46 11.39 -18.75
N THR A 104 -2.10 10.27 -18.14
CA THR A 104 -2.11 8.95 -18.80
C THR A 104 -3.34 8.13 -18.42
N GLY A 105 -4.07 8.51 -17.37
CA GLY A 105 -5.19 7.77 -16.81
C GLY A 105 -4.77 6.46 -16.14
N GLN A 106 -3.48 6.28 -15.84
CA GLN A 106 -2.91 5.03 -15.34
C GLN A 106 -2.12 5.24 -14.05
N TYR A 107 -1.93 4.15 -13.29
CA TYR A 107 -1.01 4.18 -12.16
C TYR A 107 0.43 3.93 -12.61
N GLU A 108 1.35 4.71 -12.06
CA GLU A 108 2.78 4.64 -12.35
C GLU A 108 3.56 4.30 -11.08
N ALA A 109 4.48 3.35 -11.21
CA ALA A 109 5.33 2.93 -10.10
C ALA A 109 6.38 4.01 -9.78
N GLU A 110 6.49 4.37 -8.51
CA GLU A 110 7.58 5.20 -8.03
C GLU A 110 8.90 4.42 -8.10
N LYS A 111 9.92 5.06 -8.65
CA LYS A 111 11.25 4.47 -8.77
C LYS A 111 12.15 5.00 -7.65
N TRP A 112 12.62 4.10 -6.82
CA TRP A 112 13.54 4.38 -5.72
C TRP A 112 14.93 3.95 -6.20
N ALA A 113 15.85 4.92 -6.27
CA ALA A 113 17.22 4.70 -6.76
C ALA A 113 18.07 3.91 -5.76
#